data_AF-A0A535LLF8-F1
#
_entry.id   AF-A0A535LLF8-F1
#
_cell.length_a   1.000
_cell.length_b   1.000
_cell.length_c   1.000
_cell.angle_alpha   90.00
_cell.angle_beta   90.00
_cell.angle_gamma   90.00
#
_symmetry.space_group_name_H-M   'P 1'
#
loop_
_entity.id
_entity.type
_entity.pdbx_description
1 polymer ?
#
loop_
_entity_poly.entity_id
_entity_poly.type
_entity_poly.pdbx_seq_one_letter_code
_entity_poly.pdbx_strand_id
1 'polypeptide(L)'
;MTDEPSTRLELTAFCVRGEPISYAEAIRGNFAPIKAGDRWGPPWSTTWFHIRGRVPESWAGRRVVATFDLGFAGPTGFTCEALAWKGGQPWRGVDPNHRWLPIDQSGGPDVDFYLEAAANPRATEQGAEPAPSMVALRDSPEPAFVLGQTMLAIQNSAEPAASDGRLDLSHRITAVGHAHIDTAWEWPIRESKRKVARSWSTQLALMDEYPDYVFAASQPLQYEWMKELQPDIYRRIKEMVAAGRWEAVGAMWVEADCNLPSGESLVRQLLHGKRFFMREFGYETRILWLPDVFGYPGNLPQLMAEAGCDFFLTQKLSWNDTNKPEHHTFIWEGIDGTRIFTHFPPADTYNGSFSAEEVERSVRNFKDGASSNRSLYLFGWGDGGGGPQPEMIESAHHLGVGLGRAADFFDAASSEANGPTTWSGELYFELHRGTYTSQSRTKLLNRRAEQALREAETWSVAAGPYPSAALETAWKKLMLNQFHDILPGSSIDWVYEETNRDLSEVA
;
A
#
# COMPACT_ATOMS: atom_id res chain seq x y z
N MET A 1 -0.49 32.74 16.73
CA MET A 1 0.26 31.50 17.06
C MET A 1 0.94 31.73 18.39
N THR A 2 0.33 31.28 19.48
CA THR A 2 1.06 31.08 20.73
C THR A 2 2.01 29.90 20.49
N ASP A 3 3.32 30.08 20.64
CA ASP A 3 4.27 28.97 20.59
C ASP A 3 3.82 27.91 21.61
N GLU A 4 3.35 26.77 21.11
CA GLU A 4 2.93 25.68 21.98
C GLU A 4 4.15 25.18 22.79
N PRO A 5 3.96 24.81 24.07
CA PRO A 5 5.05 24.28 24.87
C PRO A 5 5.69 23.08 24.18
N SER A 6 6.97 23.21 23.84
CA SER A 6 7.77 22.15 23.23
C SER A 6 9.16 22.08 23.87
N THR A 7 9.75 20.89 23.91
CA THR A 7 11.13 20.67 24.36
C THR A 7 11.87 19.72 23.42
N ARG A 8 13.18 19.89 23.28
CA ARG A 8 14.00 19.08 22.36
C ARG A 8 14.18 17.67 22.91
N LEU A 9 14.18 16.71 22.00
CA LEU A 9 14.63 15.35 22.26
C LEU A 9 16.15 15.24 22.02
N GLU A 10 16.81 14.35 22.75
CA GLU A 10 18.20 13.96 22.51
C GLU A 10 18.24 12.83 21.49
N LEU A 11 19.08 12.97 20.46
CA LEU A 11 19.22 11.97 19.41
C LEU A 11 20.66 11.51 19.28
N THR A 12 20.82 10.20 19.12
CA THR A 12 22.04 9.60 18.58
C THR A 12 21.67 8.72 17.40
N ALA A 13 22.57 8.58 16.42
CA ALA A 13 22.34 7.82 15.21
C ALA A 13 23.41 6.75 14.98
N PHE A 14 22.99 5.64 14.38
CA PHE A 14 23.84 4.55 13.90
C PHE A 14 23.44 4.21 12.47
N CYS A 15 24.34 4.43 11.51
CA CYS A 15 24.09 4.18 10.09
C CYS A 15 24.54 2.77 9.69
N VAL A 16 23.66 2.04 9.02
CA VAL A 16 23.88 0.69 8.48
C VAL A 16 23.81 0.77 6.95
N ARG A 17 24.88 0.31 6.29
CA ARG A 17 24.98 0.22 4.83
C ARG A 17 24.61 -1.19 4.38
N GLY A 18 23.95 -1.31 3.23
CA GLY A 18 23.51 -2.60 2.68
C GLY A 18 22.13 -3.00 3.18
N GLU A 19 21.94 -4.31 3.43
CA GLU A 19 20.67 -4.85 3.90
C GLU A 19 20.33 -4.36 5.33
N PRO A 20 19.05 -4.06 5.61
CA PRO A 20 18.60 -3.75 6.96
C PRO A 20 18.91 -4.88 7.94
N ILE A 21 19.23 -4.51 9.18
CA ILE A 21 19.52 -5.45 10.27
C ILE A 21 18.35 -5.50 11.26
N SER A 22 18.31 -6.54 12.08
CA SER A 22 17.27 -6.68 13.11
C SER A 22 17.40 -5.61 14.21
N TYR A 23 16.30 -5.33 14.91
CA TYR A 23 16.31 -4.44 16.09
C TYR A 23 17.35 -4.88 17.13
N ALA A 24 17.44 -6.18 17.41
CA ALA A 24 18.34 -6.74 18.43
C ALA A 24 19.83 -6.52 18.09
N GLU A 25 20.17 -6.50 16.81
CA GLU A 25 21.52 -6.15 16.33
C GLU A 25 21.72 -4.64 16.36
N ALA A 26 20.72 -3.87 15.91
CA ALA A 26 20.82 -2.43 15.79
C ALA A 26 21.07 -1.70 17.11
N ILE A 27 20.41 -2.11 18.20
CA ILE A 27 20.61 -1.49 19.52
C ILE A 27 22.01 -1.71 20.12
N ARG A 28 22.79 -2.64 19.55
CA ARG A 28 24.21 -2.87 19.91
C ARG A 28 25.17 -2.06 19.03
N GLY A 29 24.63 -1.29 18.09
CA GLY A 29 25.38 -0.44 17.18
C GLY A 29 26.12 0.68 17.90
N ASN A 30 27.09 1.27 17.19
CA ASN A 30 27.85 2.40 17.71
C ASN A 30 27.11 3.71 17.42
N PHE A 31 26.22 4.11 18.32
CA PHE A 31 25.45 5.34 18.19
C PHE A 31 26.29 6.58 18.49
N ALA A 32 26.27 7.56 17.59
CA ALA A 32 26.94 8.84 17.74
C ALA A 32 25.92 9.98 17.84
N PRO A 33 26.19 11.07 18.59
CA PRO A 33 25.29 12.22 18.65
C PRO A 33 24.94 12.80 17.27
N ILE A 34 23.67 13.15 17.07
CA ILE A 34 23.19 13.84 15.87
C ILE A 34 22.19 14.92 16.28
N LYS A 35 22.14 16.05 15.55
CA LYS A 35 21.23 17.17 15.83
C LYS A 35 20.60 17.71 14.56
N ALA A 36 19.55 18.50 14.74
CA ALA A 36 18.93 19.25 13.65
C ALA A 36 19.99 20.05 12.86
N GLY A 37 19.92 19.96 11.54
CA GLY A 37 20.89 20.52 10.59
C GLY A 37 22.00 19.55 10.17
N ASP A 38 22.21 18.44 10.87
CA ASP A 38 23.18 17.43 10.47
C ASP A 38 22.67 16.60 9.28
N ARG A 39 23.59 16.21 8.40
CA ARG A 39 23.28 15.37 7.24
C ARG A 39 23.31 13.89 7.63
N TRP A 40 22.39 13.09 7.11
CA TRP A 40 22.30 11.67 7.40
C TRP A 40 21.80 10.86 6.19
N GLY A 41 21.88 9.54 6.32
CA GLY A 41 21.24 8.60 5.41
C GLY A 41 21.80 8.68 3.99
N PRO A 42 22.99 8.12 3.73
CA PRO A 42 23.37 7.78 2.36
C PRO A 42 22.24 7.03 1.64
N PRO A 43 22.03 7.22 0.32
CA PRO A 43 20.99 6.53 -0.42
C PRO A 43 20.85 5.07 -0.05
N TRP A 44 19.61 4.63 0.15
CA TRP A 44 19.24 3.24 0.36
C TRP A 44 19.75 2.58 1.64
N SER A 45 20.43 3.35 2.51
CA SER A 45 20.91 2.94 3.82
C SER A 45 19.79 2.95 4.87
N THR A 46 20.04 2.29 5.99
CA THR A 46 19.19 2.36 7.18
C THR A 46 19.92 3.12 8.28
N THR A 47 19.34 4.20 8.78
CA THR A 47 19.85 4.90 9.96
C THR A 47 18.94 4.63 11.14
N TRP A 48 19.50 4.04 12.17
CA TRP A 48 18.82 3.88 13.45
C TRP A 48 19.03 5.14 14.28
N PHE A 49 17.96 5.80 14.68
CA PHE A 49 18.00 6.87 15.67
C PHE A 49 17.60 6.30 17.03
N HIS A 50 18.34 6.64 18.08
CA HIS A 50 17.93 6.44 19.47
C HIS A 50 17.47 7.78 20.03
N ILE A 51 16.23 7.80 20.49
CA ILE A 51 15.52 9.01 20.92
C ILE A 51 15.35 8.94 22.42
N ARG A 52 15.90 9.93 23.12
CA ARG A 52 15.79 10.06 24.57
C ARG A 52 15.26 11.43 24.96
N GLY A 53 14.55 11.47 26.08
CA GLY A 53 14.10 12.73 26.66
C GLY A 53 13.26 12.50 27.90
N ARG A 54 12.65 13.58 28.39
CA ARG A 54 11.78 13.54 29.55
C ARG A 54 10.62 14.50 29.37
N VAL A 55 9.41 14.00 29.59
CA VAL A 55 8.20 14.81 29.65
C VAL A 55 8.28 15.74 30.86
N PRO A 56 8.16 17.06 30.68
CA PRO A 56 8.14 18.01 31.80
C PRO A 56 7.00 17.70 32.79
N GLU A 57 7.28 17.82 34.09
CA GLU A 57 6.27 17.58 35.14
C GLU A 57 5.04 18.49 35.00
N SER A 58 5.22 19.71 34.47
CA SER A 58 4.14 20.65 34.19
C SER A 58 3.17 20.17 33.10
N TRP A 59 3.50 19.11 32.35
CA TRP A 59 2.66 18.54 31.31
C TRP A 59 1.92 17.28 31.77
N ALA A 60 2.05 16.88 33.04
CA ALA A 60 1.39 15.69 33.58
C ALA A 60 -0.13 15.72 33.30
N GLY A 61 -0.65 14.60 32.78
CA GLY A 61 -2.06 14.45 32.43
C GLY A 61 -2.47 15.09 31.10
N ARG A 62 -1.54 15.71 30.36
CA ARG A 62 -1.78 16.21 29.00
C ARG A 62 -1.43 15.13 27.96
N ARG A 63 -2.06 15.19 26.79
CA ARG A 63 -1.65 14.37 25.63
C ARG A 63 -0.32 14.91 25.10
N VAL A 64 0.74 14.11 25.20
CA VAL A 64 2.10 14.47 24.77
C VAL A 64 2.48 13.62 23.57
N VAL A 65 3.12 14.23 22.58
CA VAL A 65 3.62 13.56 21.38
C VAL A 65 5.09 13.89 21.15
N ALA A 66 5.81 12.96 20.53
CA ALA A 66 7.08 13.26 19.88
C ALA A 66 6.81 13.61 18.41
N THR A 67 7.30 14.74 17.93
CA THR A 67 7.20 15.18 16.53
C THR A 67 8.54 15.05 15.83
N PHE A 68 8.52 14.74 14.53
CA PHE A 68 9.70 14.46 13.73
C PHE A 68 9.69 15.21 12.41
N ASP A 69 10.82 15.81 12.08
CA ASP A 69 11.21 16.16 10.74
C ASP A 69 12.52 15.44 10.42
N LEU A 70 12.43 14.33 9.68
CA LEU A 70 13.58 13.53 9.28
C LEU A 70 14.29 14.11 8.05
N GLY A 71 13.88 15.29 7.56
CA GLY A 71 14.35 15.88 6.31
C GLY A 71 13.50 15.49 5.11
N PHE A 72 12.20 15.29 5.31
CA PHE A 72 11.27 14.83 4.26
C PHE A 72 11.37 15.70 3.00
N ALA A 73 11.69 15.06 1.88
CA ALA A 73 11.96 15.69 0.59
C ALA A 73 11.03 15.14 -0.50
N GLY A 74 9.73 15.09 -0.21
CA GLY A 74 8.71 14.56 -1.12
C GLY A 74 7.47 14.04 -0.36
N PRO A 75 6.48 13.51 -1.10
CA PRO A 75 5.34 12.83 -0.49
C PRO A 75 5.75 11.49 0.15
N THR A 76 4.89 10.97 1.04
CA THR A 76 5.00 9.60 1.59
C THR A 76 5.14 8.60 0.44
N GLY A 77 6.02 7.60 0.60
CA GLY A 77 6.41 6.74 -0.50
C GLY A 77 7.74 7.12 -1.17
N PHE A 78 8.04 8.41 -1.31
CA PHE A 78 9.09 8.90 -2.22
C PHE A 78 10.21 9.65 -1.51
N THR A 79 10.39 9.37 -0.22
CA THR A 79 11.35 10.07 0.63
C THR A 79 11.76 9.21 1.84
N CYS A 80 12.53 9.79 2.77
CA CYS A 80 12.88 9.10 4.01
C CYS A 80 11.65 8.80 4.87
N GLU A 81 11.62 7.62 5.46
CA GLU A 81 10.52 7.12 6.28
C GLU A 81 11.10 6.25 7.40
N ALA A 82 10.41 6.12 8.52
CA ALA A 82 10.89 5.31 9.63
C ALA A 82 9.82 4.41 10.23
N LEU A 83 10.26 3.35 10.88
CA LEU A 83 9.44 2.54 11.78
C LEU A 83 9.90 2.78 13.22
N ALA A 84 8.98 3.14 14.10
CA ALA A 84 9.28 3.28 15.52
C ALA A 84 9.30 1.92 16.21
N TRP A 85 10.29 1.73 17.09
CA TRP A 85 10.52 0.53 17.86
C TRP A 85 10.63 0.85 19.35
N LYS A 86 9.85 0.17 20.18
CA LYS A 86 9.90 0.30 21.65
C LYS A 86 9.88 -1.08 22.28
N GLY A 87 10.84 -1.36 23.19
CA GLY A 87 10.92 -2.66 23.86
C GLY A 87 11.07 -3.86 22.92
N GLY A 88 11.74 -3.68 21.78
CA GLY A 88 11.90 -4.72 20.76
C GLY A 88 10.69 -5.00 19.89
N GLN A 89 9.65 -4.18 20.00
CA GLN A 89 8.41 -4.32 19.24
C GLN A 89 8.23 -3.14 18.28
N PRO A 90 7.82 -3.40 17.02
CA PRO A 90 7.45 -2.35 16.11
C PRO A 90 6.14 -1.70 16.56
N TRP A 91 6.09 -0.38 16.49
CA TRP A 91 5.01 0.40 17.09
C TRP A 91 4.17 1.16 16.07
N ARG A 92 4.78 2.05 15.29
CA ARG A 92 4.09 2.93 14.34
C ARG A 92 5.08 3.52 13.33
N GLY A 93 4.63 3.73 12.09
CA GLY A 93 5.43 4.40 11.05
C GLY A 93 5.55 5.91 11.29
N VAL A 94 6.64 6.49 10.78
CA VAL A 94 6.88 7.93 10.71
C VAL A 94 7.21 8.30 9.28
N ASP A 95 6.42 9.19 8.70
CA ASP A 95 6.51 9.58 7.29
C ASP A 95 6.02 11.04 7.10
N PRO A 96 6.09 11.62 5.88
CA PRO A 96 5.64 13.00 5.64
C PRO A 96 4.20 13.32 6.04
N ASN A 97 3.33 12.33 6.19
CA ASN A 97 1.93 12.48 6.62
C ASN A 97 1.76 12.04 8.09
N HIS A 98 2.56 11.08 8.57
CA HIS A 98 2.56 10.64 9.97
C HIS A 98 3.78 11.15 10.74
N ARG A 99 3.81 12.43 11.11
CA ARG A 99 5.00 13.10 11.68
C ARG A 99 5.11 13.05 13.20
N TRP A 100 4.22 12.35 13.89
CA TRP A 100 4.21 12.34 15.35
C TRP A 100 3.86 10.97 15.92
N LEU A 101 4.35 10.72 17.14
CA LEU A 101 4.15 9.48 17.89
C LEU A 101 3.62 9.80 19.30
N PRO A 102 2.55 9.13 19.78
CA PRO A 102 1.98 9.41 21.10
C PRO A 102 2.88 8.91 22.24
N ILE A 103 3.18 9.75 23.22
CA ILE A 103 4.03 9.36 24.35
C ILE A 103 3.15 8.85 25.50
N ASP A 104 3.28 7.55 25.78
CA ASP A 104 2.70 6.92 26.95
C ASP A 104 3.44 7.34 28.22
N GLN A 105 2.74 8.07 29.09
CA GLN A 105 3.22 8.59 30.37
C GLN A 105 2.90 7.65 31.55
N SER A 106 2.20 6.53 31.32
CA SER A 106 1.81 5.59 32.40
C SER A 106 3.02 4.91 33.05
N GLY A 107 4.11 4.74 32.31
CA GLY A 107 5.39 4.20 32.79
C GLY A 107 6.34 5.22 33.44
N GLY A 108 5.93 6.49 33.56
CA GLY A 108 6.77 7.59 34.05
C GLY A 108 7.05 8.66 32.99
N PRO A 109 7.86 9.69 33.32
CA PRO A 109 8.10 10.82 32.43
C PRO A 109 9.18 10.57 31.38
N ASP A 110 9.91 9.46 31.47
CA ASP A 110 11.07 9.21 30.61
C ASP A 110 10.64 8.69 29.23
N VAL A 111 11.29 9.22 28.20
CA VAL A 111 11.08 8.87 26.80
C VAL A 111 12.33 8.12 26.31
N ASP A 112 12.15 6.89 25.86
CA ASP A 112 13.22 6.05 25.30
C ASP A 112 12.63 5.09 24.24
N PHE A 113 13.03 5.27 22.98
CA PHE A 113 12.67 4.38 21.87
C PHE A 113 13.62 4.61 20.68
N TYR A 114 13.48 3.79 19.65
CA TYR A 114 14.30 3.85 18.45
C TYR A 114 13.44 4.13 17.20
N LEU A 115 14.02 4.79 16.21
CA LEU A 115 13.47 4.86 14.85
C LEU A 115 14.41 4.13 13.89
N GLU A 116 13.88 3.17 13.14
CA GLU A 116 14.55 2.54 12.01
C GLU A 116 14.23 3.35 10.74
N ALA A 117 15.08 4.30 10.37
CA ALA A 117 14.83 5.19 9.24
C ALA A 117 15.47 4.69 7.94
N ALA A 118 14.68 4.59 6.88
CA ALA A 118 15.09 4.30 5.52
C ALA A 118 15.45 5.61 4.80
N ALA A 119 16.65 5.67 4.21
CA ALA A 119 17.09 6.82 3.42
C ALA A 119 16.76 6.60 1.94
N ASN A 120 15.50 6.80 1.55
CA ASN A 120 15.03 6.53 0.19
C ASN A 120 15.14 7.80 -0.68
N PRO A 121 16.16 7.93 -1.55
CA PRO A 121 16.23 9.07 -2.46
C PRO A 121 15.09 8.99 -3.48
N ARG A 122 14.61 10.15 -3.93
CA ARG A 122 13.62 10.23 -5.01
C ARG A 122 14.28 9.95 -6.35
N ALA A 123 13.62 9.17 -7.21
CA ALA A 123 14.08 8.97 -8.58
C ALA A 123 13.87 10.23 -9.43
N THR A 124 14.60 10.34 -10.54
CA THR A 124 14.35 11.41 -11.52
C THR A 124 13.27 10.95 -12.50
N GLU A 125 12.05 11.43 -12.33
CA GLU A 125 10.88 11.04 -13.15
C GLU A 125 10.85 11.71 -14.53
N GLN A 126 11.39 12.93 -14.64
CA GLN A 126 11.40 13.72 -15.87
C GLN A 126 12.56 14.72 -15.87
N GLY A 127 13.18 14.97 -17.03
CA GLY A 127 14.26 15.95 -17.14
C GLY A 127 15.24 15.68 -18.29
N ALA A 128 16.39 16.34 -18.24
CA ALA A 128 17.47 16.12 -19.20
C ALA A 128 18.29 14.90 -18.81
N GLU A 129 18.64 14.08 -19.81
CA GLU A 129 19.55 12.95 -19.66
C GLU A 129 21.03 13.41 -19.57
N PRO A 130 21.91 12.66 -18.88
CA PRO A 130 21.63 11.41 -18.18
C PRO A 130 21.01 11.61 -16.79
N ALA A 131 19.91 10.92 -16.51
CA ALA A 131 19.38 10.82 -15.15
C ALA A 131 20.29 9.93 -14.27
N PRO A 132 20.43 10.21 -12.96
CA PRO A 132 21.15 9.34 -12.05
C PRO A 132 20.50 7.95 -11.97
N SER A 133 21.29 6.91 -12.26
CA SER A 133 20.90 5.51 -12.05
C SER A 133 20.64 5.24 -10.57
N MET A 134 19.53 4.56 -10.23
CA MET A 134 19.24 4.20 -8.84
C MET A 134 20.14 3.06 -8.36
N VAL A 135 20.62 2.21 -9.29
CA VAL A 135 21.72 1.27 -9.04
C VAL A 135 23.01 2.01 -8.71
N ALA A 136 23.36 3.07 -9.42
CA ALA A 136 24.56 3.86 -9.09
C ALA A 136 24.43 4.57 -7.73
N LEU A 137 23.23 5.07 -7.39
CA LEU A 137 22.97 5.68 -6.10
C LEU A 137 23.10 4.68 -4.94
N ARG A 138 22.83 3.38 -5.15
CA ARG A 138 23.01 2.31 -4.13
C ARG A 138 24.35 2.38 -3.42
N ASP A 139 25.41 2.67 -4.17
CA ASP A 139 26.78 2.66 -3.65
C ASP A 139 27.26 4.06 -3.19
N SER A 140 26.46 5.11 -3.42
CA SER A 140 26.79 6.47 -3.03
C SER A 140 26.99 6.58 -1.51
N PRO A 141 28.12 7.13 -1.03
CA PRO A 141 28.35 7.36 0.39
C PRO A 141 27.74 8.69 0.89
N GLU A 142 27.29 9.55 -0.04
CA GLU A 142 26.86 10.91 0.28
C GLU A 142 25.51 10.92 0.99
N PRO A 143 25.37 11.56 2.17
CA PRO A 143 24.09 11.70 2.84
C PRO A 143 23.03 12.38 1.98
N ALA A 144 21.86 11.75 1.87
CA ALA A 144 20.73 12.23 1.06
C ALA A 144 19.79 13.18 1.82
N PHE A 145 19.82 13.19 3.15
CA PHE A 145 18.87 13.93 3.98
C PHE A 145 19.56 14.87 4.97
N VAL A 146 18.84 15.89 5.40
CA VAL A 146 19.23 16.82 6.48
C VAL A 146 18.20 16.67 7.58
N LEU A 147 18.63 16.31 8.79
CA LEU A 147 17.72 16.11 9.92
C LEU A 147 17.10 17.46 10.31
N GLY A 148 15.78 17.53 10.39
CA GLY A 148 15.05 18.68 10.90
C GLY A 148 14.91 18.64 12.43
N GLN A 149 13.87 19.30 12.95
CA GLN A 149 13.62 19.30 14.40
C GLN A 149 12.94 18.00 14.86
N THR A 150 13.31 17.54 16.05
CA THR A 150 12.63 16.45 16.75
C THR A 150 12.32 16.91 18.17
N MET A 151 11.03 16.98 18.51
CA MET A 151 10.55 17.69 19.70
C MET A 151 9.54 16.83 20.47
N LEU A 152 9.46 17.01 21.79
CA LEU A 152 8.25 16.72 22.53
C LEU A 152 7.35 17.94 22.51
N ALA A 153 6.05 17.73 22.30
CA ALA A 153 5.05 18.79 22.31
C ALA A 153 3.77 18.30 23.00
N ILE A 154 3.02 19.25 23.57
CA ILE A 154 1.63 18.98 23.97
C ILE A 154 0.79 18.95 22.69
N GLN A 155 0.15 17.83 22.42
CA GLN A 155 -0.87 17.76 21.37
C GLN A 155 -2.17 18.27 21.97
N ASN A 156 -2.52 19.51 21.68
CA ASN A 156 -3.88 19.96 21.90
C ASN A 156 -4.78 19.19 20.94
N SER A 157 -5.89 18.65 21.42
CA SER A 157 -6.96 18.22 20.52
C SER A 157 -7.28 19.44 19.67
N ALA A 158 -6.94 19.40 18.38
CA ALA A 158 -7.47 20.39 17.46
C ALA A 158 -8.99 20.28 17.62
N GLU A 159 -9.64 21.35 18.08
CA GLU A 159 -11.05 21.47 17.79
C GLU A 159 -11.13 21.37 16.27
N PRO A 160 -11.88 20.40 15.72
CA PRO A 160 -12.03 20.33 14.28
C PRO A 160 -12.45 21.70 13.81
N ALA A 161 -11.82 22.21 12.75
CA ALA A 161 -12.30 23.43 12.14
C ALA A 161 -13.79 23.21 11.86
N ALA A 162 -14.64 23.95 12.57
CA ALA A 162 -16.08 23.80 12.48
C ALA A 162 -16.49 24.12 11.04
N SER A 163 -16.61 23.11 10.20
CA SER A 163 -17.55 23.17 9.10
C SER A 163 -18.88 22.69 9.66
N ASP A 164 -19.85 23.59 9.73
CA ASP A 164 -21.23 23.31 10.15
C ASP A 164 -21.98 22.36 9.16
N GLY A 165 -21.26 21.62 8.30
CA GLY A 165 -21.83 20.94 7.16
C GLY A 165 -21.70 19.43 7.27
N ARG A 166 -22.63 18.76 7.98
CA ARG A 166 -22.97 17.39 7.57
C ARG A 166 -23.44 17.49 6.12
N LEU A 167 -22.85 16.69 5.24
CA LEU A 167 -23.28 16.69 3.84
C LEU A 167 -24.67 16.06 3.77
N ASP A 168 -25.60 16.69 3.04
CA ASP A 168 -26.86 16.05 2.67
C ASP A 168 -26.57 15.02 1.57
N LEU A 169 -26.25 13.82 2.01
CA LEU A 169 -25.91 12.69 1.16
C LEU A 169 -27.17 11.92 0.80
N SER A 170 -27.96 12.45 -0.14
CA SER A 170 -28.99 11.67 -0.84
C SER A 170 -28.38 10.41 -1.51
N HIS A 171 -27.09 10.49 -1.86
CA HIS A 171 -26.24 9.41 -2.34
C HIS A 171 -25.39 8.82 -1.19
N ARG A 172 -25.48 7.50 -0.97
CA ARG A 172 -24.81 6.83 0.16
C ARG A 172 -23.37 6.46 -0.18
N ILE A 173 -22.41 7.02 0.54
CA ILE A 173 -20.99 6.67 0.40
C ILE A 173 -20.62 5.63 1.47
N THR A 174 -19.89 4.58 1.05
CA THR A 174 -19.11 3.73 1.95
C THR A 174 -17.64 4.09 1.79
N ALA A 175 -17.03 4.64 2.84
CA ALA A 175 -15.63 5.01 2.82
C ALA A 175 -14.76 3.85 3.35
N VAL A 176 -13.74 3.48 2.57
CA VAL A 176 -12.81 2.40 2.90
C VAL A 176 -11.40 2.97 3.00
N GLY A 177 -10.81 2.86 4.19
CA GLY A 177 -9.41 3.25 4.39
C GLY A 177 -8.50 2.25 3.69
N HIS A 178 -7.53 2.72 2.92
CA HIS A 178 -6.65 1.85 2.12
C HIS A 178 -5.25 2.48 1.98
N ALA A 179 -4.24 1.62 1.82
CA ALA A 179 -2.90 2.03 1.45
C ALA A 179 -2.43 1.15 0.30
N HIS A 180 -2.47 1.68 -0.91
CA HIS A 180 -1.82 1.06 -2.05
C HIS A 180 -0.31 1.08 -1.83
N ILE A 181 0.38 -0.05 -2.02
CA ILE A 181 1.83 -0.12 -1.88
C ILE A 181 2.38 -0.89 -3.08
N ASP A 182 3.11 -0.20 -3.94
CA ASP A 182 3.76 -0.85 -5.06
C ASP A 182 4.80 -1.84 -4.58
N THR A 183 4.66 -3.08 -5.05
CA THR A 183 5.59 -4.18 -4.71
C THR A 183 7.01 -3.80 -5.09
N ALA A 184 7.16 -3.08 -6.20
CA ALA A 184 8.34 -2.34 -6.58
C ALA A 184 7.94 -1.34 -7.67
N TRP A 185 8.42 -0.10 -7.55
CA TRP A 185 8.23 0.94 -8.56
C TRP A 185 9.45 1.88 -8.60
N GLU A 186 9.47 2.91 -7.76
CA GLU A 186 10.63 3.79 -7.56
C GLU A 186 11.57 3.32 -6.45
N TRP A 187 11.33 2.12 -5.92
CA TRP A 187 12.13 1.47 -4.89
C TRP A 187 12.25 -0.04 -5.16
N PRO A 188 13.34 -0.68 -4.68
CA PRO A 188 13.50 -2.12 -4.79
C PRO A 188 12.59 -2.89 -3.82
N ILE A 189 12.37 -4.19 -4.09
CA ILE A 189 11.48 -5.07 -3.31
C ILE A 189 11.84 -5.07 -1.81
N ARG A 190 13.14 -5.00 -1.48
CA ARG A 190 13.61 -4.97 -0.08
C ARG A 190 13.08 -3.76 0.70
N GLU A 191 12.82 -2.65 0.03
CA GLU A 191 12.26 -1.46 0.68
C GLU A 191 10.74 -1.57 0.82
N SER A 192 10.04 -2.18 -0.14
CA SER A 192 8.60 -2.47 -0.05
C SER A 192 8.26 -3.28 1.21
N LYS A 193 9.08 -4.29 1.56
CA LYS A 193 8.94 -5.05 2.81
C LYS A 193 8.86 -4.15 4.05
N ARG A 194 9.62 -3.05 4.07
CA ARG A 194 9.67 -2.09 5.18
C ARG A 194 8.56 -1.04 5.08
N LYS A 195 8.18 -0.64 3.86
CA LYS A 195 7.02 0.22 3.57
C LYS A 195 5.72 -0.40 4.06
N VAL A 196 5.53 -1.69 3.83
CA VAL A 196 4.39 -2.46 4.34
C VAL A 196 4.39 -2.43 5.87
N ALA A 197 5.53 -2.73 6.53
CA ALA A 197 5.63 -2.72 7.99
C ALA A 197 5.28 -1.36 8.62
N ARG A 198 5.84 -0.26 8.11
CA ARG A 198 5.57 1.10 8.64
C ARG A 198 4.13 1.54 8.38
N SER A 199 3.59 1.25 7.19
CA SER A 199 2.21 1.62 6.86
C SER A 199 1.23 0.84 7.72
N TRP A 200 1.36 -0.48 7.76
CA TRP A 200 0.40 -1.34 8.45
C TRP A 200 0.46 -1.21 9.97
N SER A 201 1.64 -0.97 10.57
CA SER A 201 1.73 -0.63 11.99
C SER A 201 1.03 0.68 12.33
N THR A 202 1.12 1.70 11.47
CA THR A 202 0.34 2.94 11.63
C THR A 202 -1.15 2.68 11.57
N GLN A 203 -1.63 1.90 10.60
CA GLN A 203 -3.05 1.61 10.47
C GLN A 203 -3.60 0.78 11.64
N LEU A 204 -2.81 -0.17 12.17
CA LEU A 204 -3.15 -0.89 13.40
C LEU A 204 -3.21 0.04 14.63
N ALA A 205 -2.29 1.01 14.74
CA ALA A 205 -2.33 1.99 15.82
C ALA A 205 -3.58 2.89 15.73
N LEU A 206 -3.97 3.30 14.52
CA LEU A 206 -5.22 4.04 14.31
C LEU A 206 -6.44 3.21 14.67
N MET A 207 -6.42 1.89 14.47
CA MET A 207 -7.52 1.04 14.93
C MET A 207 -7.68 1.03 16.45
N ASP A 208 -6.61 1.19 17.22
CA ASP A 208 -6.69 1.33 18.68
C ASP A 208 -7.33 2.67 19.08
N GLU A 209 -7.09 3.73 18.29
CA GLU A 209 -7.62 5.08 18.53
C GLU A 209 -9.06 5.27 18.04
N TYR A 210 -9.46 4.59 16.97
CA TYR A 210 -10.74 4.77 16.26
C TYR A 210 -11.50 3.45 16.13
N PRO A 211 -12.39 3.06 17.06
CA PRO A 211 -12.99 1.72 17.09
C PRO A 211 -13.85 1.31 15.88
N ASP A 212 -14.38 2.26 15.12
CA ASP A 212 -15.18 2.06 13.91
C ASP A 212 -14.35 2.11 12.61
N TYR A 213 -13.06 2.44 12.70
CA TYR A 213 -12.17 2.45 11.54
C TYR A 213 -11.96 1.05 10.98
N VAL A 214 -12.12 0.94 9.65
CA VAL A 214 -11.86 -0.24 8.83
C VAL A 214 -10.78 0.07 7.79
N PHE A 215 -9.80 -0.83 7.66
CA PHE A 215 -8.72 -0.73 6.69
C PHE A 215 -8.71 -1.93 5.74
N ALA A 216 -8.53 -1.68 4.45
CA ALA A 216 -8.41 -2.69 3.41
C ALA A 216 -6.97 -2.79 2.87
N ALA A 217 -6.49 -4.02 2.63
CA ALA A 217 -5.23 -4.28 1.95
C ALA A 217 -5.30 -5.54 1.07
N SER A 218 -4.75 -5.46 -0.14
CA SER A 218 -5.10 -6.31 -1.29
C SER A 218 -4.13 -7.46 -1.60
N GLN A 219 -2.85 -7.37 -1.22
CA GLN A 219 -1.78 -8.22 -1.77
C GLN A 219 -1.30 -9.32 -0.78
N PRO A 220 -1.68 -10.60 -0.98
CA PRO A 220 -1.18 -11.76 -0.24
C PRO A 220 0.34 -11.81 -0.03
N LEU A 221 1.13 -11.46 -1.06
CA LEU A 221 2.59 -11.39 -0.96
C LEU A 221 3.06 -10.49 0.20
N GLN A 222 2.40 -9.35 0.42
CA GLN A 222 2.76 -8.41 1.48
C GLN A 222 2.42 -8.97 2.86
N TYR A 223 1.32 -9.71 2.98
CA TYR A 223 1.00 -10.45 4.20
C TYR A 223 2.00 -11.56 4.49
N GLU A 224 2.48 -12.27 3.46
CA GLU A 224 3.54 -13.27 3.61
C GLU A 224 4.83 -12.62 4.14
N TRP A 225 5.22 -11.46 3.62
CA TRP A 225 6.35 -10.71 4.17
C TRP A 225 6.15 -10.30 5.63
N MET A 226 4.97 -9.85 6.03
CA MET A 226 4.71 -9.52 7.43
C MET A 226 4.76 -10.75 8.32
N LYS A 227 4.20 -11.88 7.87
CA LYS A 227 4.27 -13.14 8.59
C LYS A 227 5.72 -13.58 8.84
N GLU A 228 6.60 -13.43 7.85
CA GLU A 228 8.00 -13.86 7.93
C GLU A 228 8.91 -12.87 8.66
N LEU A 229 8.74 -11.56 8.40
CA LEU A 229 9.68 -10.53 8.80
C LEU A 229 9.20 -9.69 9.98
N GLN A 230 7.89 -9.62 10.23
CA GLN A 230 7.26 -8.77 11.24
C GLN A 230 6.12 -9.52 11.97
N PRO A 231 6.42 -10.66 12.64
CA PRO A 231 5.40 -11.56 13.19
C PRO A 231 4.47 -10.87 14.21
N ASP A 232 4.95 -9.86 14.93
CA ASP A 232 4.13 -9.09 15.87
C ASP A 232 3.08 -8.21 15.17
N ILE A 233 3.46 -7.56 14.06
CA ILE A 233 2.51 -6.84 13.20
C ILE A 233 1.50 -7.84 12.61
N TYR A 234 1.98 -8.97 12.10
CA TYR A 234 1.13 -9.99 11.50
C TYR A 234 0.10 -10.58 12.48
N ARG A 235 0.51 -10.85 13.73
CA ARG A 235 -0.41 -11.29 14.79
C ARG A 235 -1.54 -10.26 15.01
N ARG A 236 -1.21 -8.98 15.11
CA ARG A 236 -2.20 -7.90 15.27
C ARG A 236 -3.13 -7.80 14.05
N ILE A 237 -2.62 -8.01 12.84
CA ILE A 237 -3.45 -8.08 11.64
C ILE A 237 -4.47 -9.21 11.77
N LYS A 238 -4.06 -10.43 12.16
CA LYS A 238 -5.00 -11.55 12.36
C LYS A 238 -6.08 -11.23 13.39
N GLU A 239 -5.72 -10.54 14.47
CA GLU A 239 -6.68 -10.08 15.49
C GLU A 239 -7.70 -9.09 14.90
N MET A 240 -7.24 -8.11 14.12
CA MET A 240 -8.12 -7.12 13.50
C MET A 240 -8.96 -7.69 12.35
N VAL A 241 -8.45 -8.70 11.64
CA VAL A 241 -9.21 -9.46 10.64
C VAL A 241 -10.34 -10.23 11.32
N ALA A 242 -10.05 -10.94 12.41
CA ALA A 242 -11.07 -11.66 13.17
C ALA A 242 -12.11 -10.71 13.80
N ALA A 243 -11.71 -9.49 14.14
CA ALA A 243 -12.61 -8.43 14.61
C ALA A 243 -13.41 -7.74 13.48
N GLY A 244 -13.15 -8.04 12.21
CA GLY A 244 -13.83 -7.43 11.06
C GLY A 244 -13.38 -5.99 10.75
N ARG A 245 -12.25 -5.55 11.32
CA ARG A 245 -11.72 -4.18 11.20
C ARG A 245 -10.55 -4.07 10.23
N TRP A 246 -9.89 -5.18 9.95
CA TRP A 246 -8.95 -5.31 8.85
C TRP A 246 -9.56 -6.20 7.78
N GLU A 247 -9.76 -5.66 6.59
CA GLU A 247 -10.30 -6.40 5.46
C GLU A 247 -9.18 -6.77 4.49
N ALA A 248 -8.81 -8.06 4.46
CA ALA A 248 -8.02 -8.56 3.34
C ALA A 248 -8.94 -8.62 2.11
N VAL A 249 -8.72 -7.68 1.18
CA VAL A 249 -9.38 -7.59 -0.13
C VAL A 249 -8.48 -8.17 -1.22
N GLY A 250 -8.90 -8.12 -2.48
CA GLY A 250 -8.14 -8.67 -3.59
C GLY A 250 -8.38 -10.16 -3.77
N ALA A 251 -7.56 -10.79 -4.60
CA ALA A 251 -7.67 -12.23 -4.91
C ALA A 251 -6.40 -12.77 -5.56
N MET A 252 -5.69 -11.92 -6.29
CA MET A 252 -4.40 -12.24 -6.90
C MET A 252 -3.26 -12.18 -5.88
N TRP A 253 -2.19 -12.94 -6.10
CA TRP A 253 -1.01 -13.02 -5.24
C TRP A 253 -0.31 -11.65 -5.08
N VAL A 254 -0.23 -10.90 -6.17
CA VAL A 254 0.06 -9.46 -6.21
C VAL A 254 -1.03 -8.76 -7.03
N GLU A 255 -1.09 -7.42 -7.00
CA GLU A 255 -1.89 -6.68 -7.99
C GLU A 255 -1.18 -6.75 -9.35
N ALA A 256 -1.38 -7.86 -10.07
CA ALA A 256 -0.65 -8.18 -11.28
C ALA A 256 -1.12 -7.35 -12.47
N ASP A 257 -0.21 -7.08 -13.41
CA ASP A 257 -0.62 -6.68 -14.76
C ASP A 257 -1.55 -7.76 -15.34
N CYS A 258 -2.58 -7.33 -16.07
CA CYS A 258 -3.58 -8.25 -16.61
C CYS A 258 -3.42 -8.52 -18.11
N ASN A 259 -2.58 -7.76 -18.82
CA ASN A 259 -2.45 -7.84 -20.28
C ASN A 259 -1.29 -8.73 -20.74
N LEU A 260 -0.14 -8.63 -20.09
CA LEU A 260 1.09 -9.29 -20.49
C LEU A 260 1.21 -10.74 -20.00
N PRO A 261 0.76 -11.10 -18.77
CA PRO A 261 0.78 -12.49 -18.34
C PRO A 261 -0.08 -13.40 -19.21
N SER A 262 0.32 -14.66 -19.32
CA SER A 262 -0.52 -15.73 -19.86
C SER A 262 -1.77 -15.94 -18.99
N GLY A 263 -2.82 -16.52 -19.59
CA GLY A 263 -4.01 -16.93 -18.83
C GLY A 263 -3.69 -17.87 -17.66
N GLU A 264 -2.75 -18.81 -17.84
CA GLU A 264 -2.29 -19.69 -16.74
C GLU A 264 -1.65 -18.88 -15.61
N SER A 265 -0.85 -17.84 -15.91
CA SER A 265 -0.30 -16.99 -14.87
C SER A 265 -1.39 -16.24 -14.10
N LEU A 266 -2.42 -15.72 -14.77
CA LEU A 266 -3.56 -15.09 -14.09
C LEU A 266 -4.34 -16.09 -13.22
N VAL A 267 -4.50 -17.34 -13.67
CA VAL A 267 -5.04 -18.43 -12.85
C VAL A 267 -4.17 -18.68 -11.62
N ARG A 268 -2.84 -18.68 -11.76
CA ARG A 268 -1.92 -18.86 -10.62
C ARG A 268 -1.95 -17.70 -9.65
N GLN A 269 -2.04 -16.47 -10.13
CA GLN A 269 -2.22 -15.28 -9.30
C GLN A 269 -3.45 -15.47 -8.40
N LEU A 270 -4.61 -15.80 -8.98
CA LEU A 270 -5.85 -16.05 -8.24
C LEU A 270 -5.71 -17.26 -7.30
N LEU A 271 -5.20 -18.39 -7.79
CA LEU A 271 -5.08 -19.62 -7.01
C LEU A 271 -4.23 -19.43 -5.76
N HIS A 272 -3.05 -18.80 -5.89
CA HIS A 272 -2.15 -18.60 -4.76
C HIS A 272 -2.66 -17.51 -3.82
N GLY A 273 -3.24 -16.43 -4.35
CA GLY A 273 -3.77 -15.37 -3.50
C GLY A 273 -4.98 -15.81 -2.68
N LYS A 274 -5.97 -16.44 -3.31
CA LYS A 274 -7.16 -17.00 -2.65
C LYS A 274 -6.77 -18.03 -1.59
N ARG A 275 -5.89 -18.97 -1.95
CA ARG A 275 -5.38 -20.01 -1.04
C ARG A 275 -4.68 -19.42 0.18
N PHE A 276 -3.92 -18.34 0.02
CA PHE A 276 -3.27 -17.67 1.14
C PHE A 276 -4.30 -17.15 2.14
N PHE A 277 -5.28 -16.36 1.69
CA PHE A 277 -6.31 -15.81 2.57
C PHE A 277 -7.17 -16.88 3.24
N MET A 278 -7.56 -17.93 2.51
CA MET A 278 -8.29 -19.05 3.09
C MET A 278 -7.50 -19.76 4.20
N ARG A 279 -6.19 -19.97 4.00
CA ARG A 279 -5.33 -20.63 5.00
C ARG A 279 -5.06 -19.76 6.22
N GLU A 280 -4.81 -18.46 6.01
CA GLU A 280 -4.34 -17.59 7.06
C GLU A 280 -5.46 -16.93 7.86
N PHE A 281 -6.57 -16.59 7.20
CA PHE A 281 -7.69 -15.83 7.76
C PHE A 281 -9.01 -16.60 7.79
N GLY A 282 -9.09 -17.76 7.15
CA GLY A 282 -10.26 -18.64 7.23
C GLY A 282 -11.47 -18.19 6.41
N TYR A 283 -11.30 -17.23 5.50
CA TYR A 283 -12.34 -16.83 4.56
C TYR A 283 -11.78 -16.66 3.15
N GLU A 284 -12.69 -16.74 2.19
CA GLU A 284 -12.41 -16.60 0.78
C GLU A 284 -12.83 -15.20 0.30
N THR A 285 -11.93 -14.47 -0.35
CA THR A 285 -12.22 -13.11 -0.84
C THR A 285 -13.14 -13.16 -2.06
N ARG A 286 -14.13 -12.25 -2.14
CA ARG A 286 -15.10 -12.20 -3.25
C ARG A 286 -14.88 -11.03 -4.22
N ILE A 287 -13.91 -10.17 -3.92
CA ILE A 287 -13.62 -8.93 -4.67
C ILE A 287 -12.24 -9.02 -5.29
N LEU A 288 -12.14 -9.04 -6.61
CA LEU A 288 -10.86 -8.74 -7.27
C LEU A 288 -10.62 -7.23 -7.19
N TRP A 289 -9.54 -6.83 -6.53
CA TRP A 289 -9.18 -5.45 -6.21
C TRP A 289 -7.91 -5.07 -6.98
N LEU A 290 -8.05 -4.28 -8.05
CA LEU A 290 -6.96 -3.86 -8.93
C LEU A 290 -7.10 -2.36 -9.27
N PRO A 291 -6.90 -1.44 -8.31
CA PRO A 291 -7.07 -0.01 -8.54
C PRO A 291 -6.09 0.55 -9.58
N ASP A 292 -4.85 0.07 -9.60
CA ASP A 292 -3.76 0.69 -10.38
C ASP A 292 -3.33 -0.06 -11.66
N VAL A 293 -4.02 -1.14 -12.04
CA VAL A 293 -3.62 -1.94 -13.21
C VAL A 293 -3.96 -1.28 -14.55
N PHE A 294 -3.04 -1.39 -15.51
CA PHE A 294 -3.08 -0.70 -16.81
C PHE A 294 -3.94 -1.40 -17.87
N GLY A 295 -5.22 -1.61 -17.58
CA GLY A 295 -6.22 -2.20 -18.48
C GLY A 295 -6.52 -3.68 -18.20
N TYR A 296 -7.66 -4.16 -18.73
CA TYR A 296 -8.20 -5.47 -18.35
C TYR A 296 -8.75 -6.25 -19.54
N PRO A 297 -8.28 -7.48 -19.79
CA PRO A 297 -8.68 -8.27 -20.95
C PRO A 297 -10.09 -8.84 -20.78
N GLY A 298 -10.81 -8.99 -21.88
CA GLY A 298 -12.21 -9.41 -21.88
C GLY A 298 -12.48 -10.85 -21.43
N ASN A 299 -11.44 -11.67 -21.17
CA ASN A 299 -11.58 -13.01 -20.59
C ASN A 299 -11.43 -13.01 -19.06
N LEU A 300 -11.01 -11.90 -18.44
CA LEU A 300 -10.84 -11.84 -16.99
C LEU A 300 -12.13 -12.12 -16.19
N PRO A 301 -13.34 -11.71 -16.63
CA PRO A 301 -14.58 -12.06 -15.93
C PRO A 301 -14.78 -13.56 -15.72
N GLN A 302 -14.41 -14.37 -16.72
CA GLN A 302 -14.45 -15.84 -16.61
C GLN A 302 -13.51 -16.35 -15.52
N LEU A 303 -12.27 -15.88 -15.51
CA LEU A 303 -11.27 -16.28 -14.51
C LEU A 303 -11.70 -15.86 -13.09
N MET A 304 -12.29 -14.69 -12.96
CA MET A 304 -12.84 -14.19 -11.69
C MET A 304 -13.95 -15.09 -11.16
N ALA A 305 -14.93 -15.42 -11.99
CA ALA A 305 -16.05 -16.26 -11.58
C ALA A 305 -15.60 -17.68 -11.19
N GLU A 306 -14.71 -18.29 -11.99
CA GLU A 306 -14.12 -19.61 -11.68
C GLU A 306 -13.30 -19.59 -10.39
N ALA A 307 -12.67 -18.46 -10.07
CA ALA A 307 -11.99 -18.25 -8.80
C ALA A 307 -12.92 -17.78 -7.68
N GLY A 308 -14.25 -17.79 -7.84
CA GLY A 308 -15.21 -17.40 -6.80
C GLY A 308 -15.16 -15.91 -6.43
N CYS A 309 -14.82 -15.04 -7.37
CA CYS A 309 -14.95 -13.58 -7.21
C CYS A 309 -16.24 -13.12 -7.90
N ASP A 310 -17.12 -12.48 -7.14
CA ASP A 310 -18.39 -11.94 -7.64
C ASP A 310 -18.27 -10.48 -8.08
N PHE A 311 -17.24 -9.80 -7.57
CA PHE A 311 -17.11 -8.35 -7.64
C PHE A 311 -15.74 -7.93 -8.19
N PHE A 312 -15.74 -6.83 -8.94
CA PHE A 312 -14.52 -6.19 -9.44
C PHE A 312 -14.42 -4.73 -8.98
N LEU A 313 -13.25 -4.34 -8.49
CA LEU A 313 -12.88 -2.96 -8.22
C LEU A 313 -11.63 -2.54 -9.01
N THR A 314 -11.71 -1.40 -9.67
CA THR A 314 -10.59 -0.73 -10.35
C THR A 314 -10.72 0.80 -10.27
N GLN A 315 -9.63 1.53 -10.54
CA GLN A 315 -9.63 2.99 -10.63
C GLN A 315 -9.04 3.54 -11.94
N LYS A 316 -7.97 2.93 -12.49
CA LYS A 316 -7.24 3.49 -13.65
C LYS A 316 -8.09 3.88 -14.84
N LEU A 317 -9.19 3.19 -15.12
CA LEU A 317 -10.06 3.51 -16.26
C LEU A 317 -10.58 4.95 -16.24
N SER A 318 -10.73 5.55 -15.05
CA SER A 318 -11.07 6.98 -14.91
C SER A 318 -10.04 7.93 -15.56
N TRP A 319 -8.80 7.45 -15.75
CA TRP A 319 -7.68 8.21 -16.31
C TRP A 319 -7.54 8.06 -17.82
N ASN A 320 -8.47 7.39 -18.51
CA ASN A 320 -8.50 7.36 -19.98
C ASN A 320 -8.30 8.76 -20.57
N ASP A 321 -7.42 8.87 -21.57
CA ASP A 321 -7.02 10.16 -22.14
C ASP A 321 -8.10 10.77 -23.05
N THR A 322 -8.89 9.92 -23.73
CA THR A 322 -9.85 10.34 -24.75
C THR A 322 -11.28 10.06 -24.31
N ASN A 323 -11.61 8.79 -24.00
CA ASN A 323 -12.96 8.37 -23.64
C ASN A 323 -13.06 8.05 -22.15
N LYS A 324 -13.66 8.99 -21.41
CA LYS A 324 -13.97 8.77 -19.99
C LYS A 324 -15.04 7.69 -19.85
N PRO A 325 -14.92 6.76 -18.87
CA PRO A 325 -15.94 5.74 -18.66
C PRO A 325 -17.32 6.34 -18.48
N GLU A 326 -18.34 5.80 -19.16
CA GLU A 326 -19.74 6.24 -19.00
C GLU A 326 -20.35 5.69 -17.70
N HIS A 327 -19.85 4.51 -17.30
CA HIS A 327 -20.09 3.77 -16.06
C HIS A 327 -19.66 4.50 -14.77
N HIS A 328 -20.06 4.05 -13.59
CA HIS A 328 -19.26 3.80 -12.38
C HIS A 328 -19.60 2.44 -11.77
N THR A 329 -20.83 1.98 -11.96
CA THR A 329 -21.39 0.72 -11.49
C THR A 329 -22.09 0.03 -12.66
N PHE A 330 -21.60 -1.14 -13.04
CA PHE A 330 -22.06 -1.83 -14.25
C PHE A 330 -21.80 -3.33 -14.15
N ILE A 331 -22.40 -4.09 -15.06
CA ILE A 331 -22.08 -5.50 -15.26
C ILE A 331 -20.99 -5.60 -16.31
N TRP A 332 -19.84 -6.15 -15.94
CA TRP A 332 -18.80 -6.51 -16.89
C TRP A 332 -19.04 -7.92 -17.41
N GLU A 333 -19.36 -8.03 -18.70
CA GLU A 333 -19.56 -9.29 -19.41
C GLU A 333 -18.28 -9.68 -20.16
N GLY A 334 -17.75 -10.87 -19.84
CA GLY A 334 -16.61 -11.44 -20.53
C GLY A 334 -16.95 -11.88 -21.96
N ILE A 335 -15.92 -12.15 -22.76
CA ILE A 335 -16.08 -12.62 -24.15
C ILE A 335 -16.80 -13.98 -24.26
N ASP A 336 -16.96 -14.69 -23.15
CA ASP A 336 -17.69 -15.95 -23.01
C ASP A 336 -19.13 -15.77 -22.46
N GLY A 337 -19.53 -14.54 -22.12
CA GLY A 337 -20.82 -14.22 -21.51
C GLY A 337 -20.85 -14.27 -19.98
N THR A 338 -19.74 -14.59 -19.32
CA THR A 338 -19.65 -14.54 -17.84
C THR A 338 -19.80 -13.11 -17.35
N ARG A 339 -20.57 -12.87 -16.28
CA ARG A 339 -20.92 -11.53 -15.79
C ARG A 339 -20.40 -11.29 -14.37
N ILE A 340 -19.70 -10.18 -14.19
CA ILE A 340 -19.17 -9.70 -12.90
C ILE A 340 -19.74 -8.33 -12.59
N PHE A 341 -20.14 -8.10 -11.34
CA PHE A 341 -20.58 -6.76 -10.92
C PHE A 341 -19.35 -5.90 -10.62
N THR A 342 -19.21 -4.80 -11.34
CA THR A 342 -18.01 -3.96 -11.33
C THR A 342 -18.32 -2.57 -10.82
N HIS A 343 -17.45 -2.05 -9.97
CA HIS A 343 -17.49 -0.67 -9.51
C HIS A 343 -16.14 0.01 -9.64
N PHE A 344 -16.12 1.26 -10.13
CA PHE A 344 -14.98 2.16 -9.99
C PHE A 344 -15.37 3.41 -9.19
N PRO A 345 -14.64 3.76 -8.11
CA PRO A 345 -14.96 4.90 -7.28
C PRO A 345 -15.07 6.23 -8.05
N PRO A 346 -16.13 7.03 -7.84
CA PRO A 346 -16.35 8.30 -8.56
C PRO A 346 -15.41 9.44 -8.18
N ALA A 347 -14.58 9.23 -7.17
CA ALA A 347 -13.57 10.20 -6.76
C ALA A 347 -12.43 10.34 -7.80
N ASP A 348 -12.37 9.46 -8.80
CA ASP A 348 -11.31 9.38 -9.82
C ASP A 348 -9.90 9.15 -9.24
N THR A 349 -9.83 8.68 -7.99
CA THR A 349 -8.62 8.38 -7.23
C THR A 349 -8.88 7.26 -6.22
N TYR A 350 -7.85 6.46 -5.91
CA TYR A 350 -7.83 5.56 -4.77
C TYR A 350 -7.05 6.14 -3.57
N ASN A 351 -6.50 7.35 -3.73
CA ASN A 351 -5.74 8.11 -2.74
C ASN A 351 -6.54 9.31 -2.24
N GLY A 352 -7.79 9.08 -1.82
CA GLY A 352 -8.69 10.14 -1.39
C GLY A 352 -8.16 10.92 -0.17
N SER A 353 -8.21 12.24 -0.25
CA SER A 353 -7.75 13.17 0.80
C SER A 353 -8.73 13.32 1.96
N PHE A 354 -9.98 12.88 1.76
CA PHE A 354 -11.12 13.12 2.63
C PHE A 354 -11.44 14.61 2.86
N SER A 355 -11.08 15.49 1.93
CA SER A 355 -11.57 16.87 1.98
C SER A 355 -13.05 16.94 1.60
N ALA A 356 -13.80 17.85 2.22
CA ALA A 356 -15.23 18.02 1.94
C ALA A 356 -15.51 18.25 0.43
N GLU A 357 -14.69 19.09 -0.21
CA GLU A 357 -14.79 19.37 -1.64
C GLU A 357 -14.64 18.10 -2.51
N GLU A 358 -13.69 17.23 -2.15
CA GLU A 358 -13.47 15.99 -2.88
C GLU A 358 -14.59 14.96 -2.67
N VAL A 359 -15.10 14.84 -1.44
CA VAL A 359 -16.26 13.97 -1.14
C VAL A 359 -17.48 14.45 -1.91
N GLU A 360 -17.78 15.75 -1.91
CA GLU A 360 -18.87 16.30 -2.70
C GLU A 360 -18.67 16.11 -4.22
N ARG A 361 -17.43 16.27 -4.70
CA ARG A 361 -17.09 16.02 -6.11
C ARG A 361 -17.34 14.55 -6.45
N SER A 362 -16.98 13.61 -5.58
CA SER A 362 -17.26 12.19 -5.77
C SER A 362 -18.77 11.94 -5.93
N VAL A 363 -19.61 12.53 -5.07
CA VAL A 363 -21.08 12.43 -5.21
C VAL A 363 -21.56 13.00 -6.56
N ARG A 364 -21.12 14.20 -6.92
CA ARG A 364 -21.52 14.86 -8.18
C ARG A 364 -21.05 14.11 -9.42
N ASN A 365 -19.91 13.43 -9.33
CA ASN A 365 -19.32 12.67 -10.43
C ASN A 365 -20.00 11.33 -10.67
N PHE A 366 -20.79 10.80 -9.72
CA PHE A 366 -21.43 9.50 -9.87
C PHE A 366 -22.42 9.47 -11.04
N LYS A 367 -22.18 8.55 -12.00
CA LYS A 367 -22.90 8.52 -13.29
C LYS A 367 -24.14 7.61 -13.31
N ASP A 368 -24.33 6.78 -12.29
CA ASP A 368 -25.36 5.73 -12.28
C ASP A 368 -26.53 6.02 -11.35
N GLY A 369 -26.80 7.30 -11.07
CA GLY A 369 -27.89 7.72 -10.17
C GLY A 369 -29.29 7.19 -10.54
N ALA A 370 -29.49 6.71 -11.76
CA ALA A 370 -30.73 6.07 -12.22
C ALA A 370 -30.85 4.58 -11.82
N SER A 371 -29.74 3.88 -11.66
CA SER A 371 -29.70 2.44 -11.35
C SER A 371 -29.21 2.13 -9.93
N SER A 372 -28.45 3.05 -9.31
CA SER A 372 -27.90 2.93 -7.96
C SER A 372 -27.85 4.31 -7.29
N ASN A 373 -27.80 4.35 -5.96
CA ASN A 373 -27.56 5.56 -5.18
C ASN A 373 -26.40 5.38 -4.19
N ARG A 374 -25.45 4.49 -4.51
CA ARG A 374 -24.30 4.18 -3.65
C ARG A 374 -22.98 4.22 -4.42
N SER A 375 -21.92 4.64 -3.74
CA SER A 375 -20.55 4.49 -4.25
C SER A 375 -19.55 4.19 -3.14
N LEU A 376 -18.42 3.61 -3.53
CA LEU A 376 -17.23 3.57 -2.69
C LEU A 376 -16.49 4.90 -2.74
N TYR A 377 -15.83 5.21 -1.62
CA TYR A 377 -14.82 6.24 -1.55
C TYR A 377 -13.57 5.64 -0.89
N LEU A 378 -12.49 5.55 -1.65
CA LEU A 378 -11.21 5.03 -1.15
C LEU A 378 -10.36 6.19 -0.68
N PHE A 379 -9.83 6.10 0.54
CA PHE A 379 -9.07 7.18 1.14
C PHE A 379 -7.81 6.69 1.83
N GLY A 380 -6.85 7.61 1.95
CA GLY A 380 -5.51 7.33 2.46
C GLY A 380 -4.44 7.64 1.43
N TRP A 381 -3.19 7.60 1.88
CA TRP A 381 -2.03 7.76 1.01
C TRP A 381 -1.57 6.39 0.50
N GLY A 382 -1.43 6.27 -0.81
CA GLY A 382 -1.02 5.05 -1.50
C GLY A 382 0.26 5.23 -2.32
N ASP A 383 0.39 4.43 -3.36
CA ASP A 383 1.54 4.27 -4.28
C ASP A 383 2.78 3.73 -3.54
N GLY A 384 3.26 4.43 -2.51
CA GLY A 384 4.33 3.96 -1.62
C GLY A 384 3.90 3.65 -0.19
N GLY A 385 2.59 3.68 0.09
CA GLY A 385 2.00 3.44 1.40
C GLY A 385 1.70 4.68 2.22
N GLY A 386 1.63 4.51 3.55
CA GLY A 386 1.18 5.51 4.52
C GLY A 386 -0.22 5.21 5.02
N GLY A 387 -1.20 5.09 4.11
CA GLY A 387 -2.62 4.90 4.43
C GLY A 387 -3.28 6.15 5.02
N PRO A 388 -4.49 6.02 5.56
CA PRO A 388 -5.21 7.13 6.20
C PRO A 388 -4.50 7.74 7.39
N GLN A 389 -4.74 9.05 7.57
CA GLN A 389 -4.37 9.82 8.76
C GLN A 389 -5.56 9.95 9.73
N PRO A 390 -5.32 10.22 11.03
CA PRO A 390 -6.38 10.59 11.97
C PRO A 390 -7.32 11.65 11.43
N GLU A 391 -6.78 12.71 10.83
CA GLU A 391 -7.55 13.85 10.31
C GLU A 391 -8.53 13.45 9.20
N MET A 392 -8.21 12.40 8.42
CA MET A 392 -9.10 11.87 7.40
C MET A 392 -10.28 11.11 8.01
N ILE A 393 -10.01 10.31 9.06
CA ILE A 393 -11.02 9.58 9.83
C ILE A 393 -11.98 10.57 10.51
N GLU A 394 -11.43 11.60 11.16
CA GLU A 394 -12.25 12.65 11.78
C GLU A 394 -13.05 13.45 10.75
N SER A 395 -12.47 13.72 9.58
CA SER A 395 -13.21 14.34 8.47
C SER A 395 -14.42 13.48 8.05
N ALA A 396 -14.25 12.15 7.98
CA ALA A 396 -15.35 11.23 7.71
C ALA A 396 -16.49 11.37 8.73
N HIS A 397 -16.14 11.40 10.02
CA HIS A 397 -17.11 11.59 11.11
C HIS A 397 -17.83 12.93 11.01
N HIS A 398 -17.12 14.03 10.76
CA HIS A 398 -17.71 15.36 10.66
C HIS A 398 -18.65 15.50 9.45
N LEU A 399 -18.25 14.98 8.29
CA LEU A 399 -19.06 15.01 7.08
C LEU A 399 -20.25 14.03 7.17
N GLY A 400 -20.22 13.09 8.11
CA GLY A 400 -21.25 12.06 8.27
C GLY A 400 -21.15 10.94 7.24
N VAL A 401 -19.96 10.70 6.68
CA VAL A 401 -19.69 9.60 5.74
C VAL A 401 -19.35 8.35 6.53
N GLY A 402 -20.07 7.25 6.27
CA GLY A 402 -19.85 5.99 6.98
C GLY A 402 -18.55 5.30 6.55
N LEU A 403 -17.70 4.98 7.53
CA LEU A 403 -16.57 4.07 7.36
C LEU A 403 -17.09 2.63 7.32
N GLY A 404 -16.55 1.80 6.44
CA GLY A 404 -17.04 0.43 6.30
C GLY A 404 -16.15 -0.47 5.47
N ARG A 405 -16.63 -1.71 5.29
CA ARG A 405 -15.97 -2.73 4.47
C ARG A 405 -16.40 -2.59 3.01
N ALA A 406 -15.48 -2.94 2.10
CA ALA A 406 -15.78 -3.03 0.69
C ALA A 406 -16.78 -4.16 0.39
N ALA A 407 -16.70 -5.29 1.09
CA ALA A 407 -17.65 -6.40 0.92
C ALA A 407 -19.09 -5.96 1.20
N ASP A 408 -19.31 -5.23 2.30
CA ASP A 408 -20.63 -4.75 2.69
C ASP A 408 -21.19 -3.77 1.65
N PHE A 409 -20.32 -2.91 1.08
CA PHE A 409 -20.71 -2.06 -0.04
C PHE A 409 -21.14 -2.88 -1.26
N PHE A 410 -20.34 -3.86 -1.69
CA PHE A 410 -20.64 -4.61 -2.91
C PHE A 410 -21.89 -5.47 -2.77
N ASP A 411 -22.11 -6.09 -1.62
CA ASP A 411 -23.35 -6.83 -1.34
C ASP A 411 -24.57 -5.91 -1.38
N ALA A 412 -24.51 -4.73 -0.75
CA ALA A 412 -25.59 -3.75 -0.79
C ALA A 412 -25.81 -3.19 -2.22
N ALA A 413 -24.74 -2.77 -2.89
CA ALA A 413 -24.82 -2.16 -4.22
C ALA A 413 -25.34 -3.13 -5.27
N SER A 414 -24.90 -4.39 -5.26
CA SER A 414 -25.37 -5.40 -6.21
C SER A 414 -26.82 -5.84 -5.96
N SER A 415 -27.27 -5.90 -4.71
CA SER A 415 -28.65 -6.25 -4.37
C SER A 415 -29.66 -5.12 -4.66
N GLU A 416 -29.23 -3.87 -4.54
CA GLU A 416 -30.08 -2.69 -4.74
C GLU A 416 -30.05 -2.17 -6.20
N ALA A 417 -29.04 -2.54 -7.00
CA ALA A 417 -28.89 -2.06 -8.36
C ALA A 417 -30.07 -2.48 -9.26
N ASN A 418 -30.68 -1.50 -9.92
CA ASN A 418 -31.80 -1.70 -10.84
C ASN A 418 -31.36 -1.54 -12.30
N GLY A 419 -31.21 -2.65 -13.02
CA GLY A 419 -30.86 -2.67 -14.44
C GLY A 419 -29.52 -1.98 -14.77
N PRO A 420 -28.40 -2.31 -14.09
CA PRO A 420 -27.09 -1.76 -14.43
C PRO A 420 -26.71 -2.02 -15.90
N THR A 421 -26.02 -1.05 -16.52
CA THR A 421 -25.49 -1.20 -17.89
C THR A 421 -24.59 -2.43 -17.98
N THR A 422 -24.59 -3.11 -19.12
CA THR A 422 -23.64 -4.20 -19.40
C THR A 422 -22.55 -3.69 -20.34
N TRP A 423 -21.29 -3.84 -19.94
CA TRP A 423 -20.11 -3.63 -20.78
C TRP A 423 -19.55 -4.98 -21.19
N SER A 424 -19.45 -5.25 -22.50
CA SER A 424 -18.98 -6.53 -23.02
C SER A 424 -17.56 -6.45 -23.55
N GLY A 425 -16.72 -7.41 -23.16
CA GLY A 425 -15.36 -7.57 -23.67
C GLY A 425 -14.31 -6.82 -22.85
N GLU A 426 -13.29 -6.29 -23.53
CA GLU A 426 -12.14 -5.64 -22.89
C GLU A 426 -12.54 -4.32 -22.20
N LEU A 427 -11.97 -4.05 -21.02
CA LEU A 427 -11.94 -2.72 -20.44
C LEU A 427 -10.62 -2.05 -20.85
N TYR A 428 -10.65 -1.45 -22.04
CA TYR A 428 -9.47 -0.85 -22.67
C TYR A 428 -9.02 0.41 -21.91
N PHE A 429 -7.76 0.41 -21.47
CA PHE A 429 -7.14 1.57 -20.84
C PHE A 429 -6.38 2.39 -21.87
N GLU A 430 -6.80 3.63 -22.05
CA GLU A 430 -6.34 4.50 -23.14
C GLU A 430 -5.03 5.23 -22.83
N LEU A 431 -4.50 5.07 -21.63
CA LEU A 431 -3.22 5.65 -21.23
C LEU A 431 -2.14 4.55 -21.11
N HIS A 432 -0.88 4.95 -20.98
CA HIS A 432 0.26 4.06 -20.73
C HIS A 432 0.55 2.99 -21.81
N ARG A 433 0.06 3.11 -23.05
CA ARG A 433 0.29 2.12 -24.14
C ARG A 433 1.76 1.74 -24.42
N GLY A 434 2.72 2.60 -24.03
CA GLY A 434 4.15 2.30 -24.13
C GLY A 434 4.61 1.12 -23.27
N THR A 435 3.83 0.74 -22.24
CA THR A 435 4.13 -0.39 -21.37
C THR A 435 4.08 -1.74 -22.08
N TYR A 436 3.46 -1.83 -23.26
CA TYR A 436 3.48 -3.05 -24.07
C TYR A 436 4.86 -3.33 -24.69
N THR A 437 5.72 -2.31 -24.84
CA THR A 437 7.00 -2.43 -25.56
C THR A 437 8.24 -2.12 -24.73
N SER A 438 8.13 -1.28 -23.69
CA SER A 438 9.25 -1.00 -22.78
C SER A 438 9.78 -2.29 -22.13
N GLN A 439 11.04 -2.32 -21.72
CA GLN A 439 11.63 -3.47 -21.01
C GLN A 439 11.42 -4.83 -21.71
N SER A 440 11.69 -4.87 -23.02
CA SER A 440 11.48 -6.06 -23.86
C SER A 440 12.23 -7.31 -23.37
N ARG A 441 13.40 -7.13 -22.74
CA ARG A 441 14.15 -8.22 -22.10
C ARG A 441 13.35 -8.86 -20.95
N THR A 442 12.78 -8.06 -20.06
CA THR A 442 11.93 -8.52 -18.95
C THR A 442 10.73 -9.31 -19.47
N LYS A 443 10.05 -8.77 -20.49
CA LYS A 443 8.88 -9.42 -21.12
C LYS A 443 9.24 -10.76 -21.79
N LEU A 444 10.40 -10.82 -22.47
CA LEU A 444 10.92 -12.07 -23.05
C LEU A 444 11.21 -13.11 -21.96
N LEU A 445 11.85 -12.71 -20.86
CA LEU A 445 12.17 -13.62 -19.75
C LEU A 445 10.91 -14.10 -19.04
N ASN A 446 9.91 -13.24 -18.81
CA ASN A 446 8.61 -13.64 -18.27
C ASN A 446 7.98 -14.74 -19.14
N ARG A 447 7.95 -14.54 -20.47
CA ARG A 447 7.37 -15.56 -21.37
C ARG A 447 8.11 -16.88 -21.34
N ARG A 448 9.45 -16.86 -21.22
CA ARG A 448 10.27 -18.08 -21.08
C ARG A 448 10.03 -18.78 -19.75
N ALA A 449 9.96 -18.02 -18.65
CA ALA A 449 9.66 -18.55 -17.32
C ALA A 449 8.28 -19.21 -17.26
N GLU A 450 7.26 -18.60 -17.88
CA GLU A 450 5.92 -19.19 -18.00
C GLU A 450 5.93 -20.52 -18.77
N GLN A 451 6.65 -20.58 -19.90
CA GLN A 451 6.79 -21.80 -20.70
C GLN A 451 7.54 -22.89 -19.92
N ALA A 452 8.66 -22.55 -19.30
CA ALA A 452 9.47 -23.46 -18.49
C ALA A 452 8.66 -24.04 -17.32
N LEU A 453 7.90 -23.22 -16.59
CA LEU A 453 7.06 -23.70 -15.48
C LEU A 453 5.94 -24.61 -15.96
N ARG A 454 5.26 -24.25 -17.05
CA ARG A 454 4.22 -25.11 -17.64
C ARG A 454 4.78 -26.47 -18.06
N GLU A 455 5.93 -26.48 -18.73
CA GLU A 455 6.61 -27.71 -19.13
C GLU A 455 7.05 -28.53 -17.92
N ALA A 456 7.67 -27.87 -16.93
CA ALA A 456 8.13 -28.51 -15.70
C ALA A 456 6.98 -29.18 -14.93
N GLU A 457 5.84 -28.52 -14.77
CA GLU A 457 4.66 -29.12 -14.14
C GLU A 457 4.11 -30.29 -14.95
N THR A 458 3.97 -30.12 -16.27
CA THR A 458 3.45 -31.16 -17.17
C THR A 458 4.28 -32.43 -17.07
N TRP A 459 5.60 -32.32 -17.15
CA TRP A 459 6.51 -33.46 -17.04
C TRP A 459 6.59 -34.01 -15.63
N SER A 460 6.53 -33.16 -14.61
CA SER A 460 6.55 -33.59 -13.20
C SER A 460 5.38 -34.49 -12.83
N VAL A 461 4.20 -34.26 -13.41
CA VAL A 461 3.03 -35.14 -13.21
C VAL A 461 3.29 -36.55 -13.76
N ALA A 462 4.05 -36.67 -14.86
CA ALA A 462 4.36 -37.96 -15.49
C ALA A 462 5.58 -38.67 -14.89
N ALA A 463 6.51 -37.93 -14.27
CA ALA A 463 7.85 -38.43 -13.93
C ALA A 463 7.98 -39.09 -12.54
N GLY A 464 7.00 -38.96 -11.64
CA GLY A 464 7.05 -39.56 -10.29
C GLY A 464 6.61 -38.59 -9.19
N PRO A 465 7.32 -38.51 -8.04
CA PRO A 465 6.98 -37.58 -6.97
C PRO A 465 6.92 -36.13 -7.45
N TYR A 466 5.76 -35.51 -7.33
CA TYR A 466 5.54 -34.14 -7.80
C TYR A 466 6.28 -33.13 -6.89
N PRO A 467 7.19 -32.28 -7.43
CA PRO A 467 8.05 -31.42 -6.64
C PRO A 467 7.34 -30.11 -6.23
N SER A 468 6.24 -30.23 -5.47
CA SER A 468 5.35 -29.10 -5.14
C SER A 468 6.07 -27.89 -4.57
N ALA A 469 7.00 -28.09 -3.62
CA ALA A 469 7.68 -26.97 -2.96
C ALA A 469 8.55 -26.16 -3.92
N ALA A 470 9.33 -26.83 -4.77
CA ALA A 470 10.20 -26.15 -5.74
C ALA A 470 9.38 -25.39 -6.79
N LEU A 471 8.31 -26.00 -7.29
CA LEU A 471 7.40 -25.38 -8.25
C LEU A 471 6.64 -24.20 -7.64
N GLU A 472 6.18 -24.31 -6.39
CA GLU A 472 5.53 -23.20 -5.69
C GLU A 472 6.49 -22.01 -5.49
N THR A 473 7.75 -22.26 -5.10
CA THR A 473 8.76 -21.20 -5.01
C THR A 473 8.99 -20.52 -6.36
N ALA A 474 9.10 -21.29 -7.45
CA ALA A 474 9.34 -20.74 -8.77
C ALA A 474 8.12 -19.98 -9.34
N TRP A 475 6.90 -20.47 -9.10
CA TRP A 475 5.66 -19.75 -9.43
C TRP A 475 5.53 -18.45 -8.66
N LYS A 476 5.77 -18.44 -7.34
CA LYS A 476 5.73 -17.21 -6.54
C LYS A 476 6.75 -16.18 -7.01
N LYS A 477 7.95 -16.63 -7.43
CA LYS A 477 8.97 -15.78 -8.04
C LYS A 477 8.53 -15.19 -9.38
N LEU A 478 7.91 -15.98 -10.25
CA LEU A 478 7.32 -15.47 -11.49
C LEU A 478 6.20 -14.46 -11.19
N MET A 479 5.22 -14.82 -10.37
CA MET A 479 4.05 -13.99 -10.06
C MET A 479 4.41 -12.66 -9.38
N LEU A 480 5.43 -12.65 -8.51
CA LEU A 480 5.96 -11.40 -7.95
C LEU A 480 6.37 -10.44 -9.06
N ASN A 481 7.13 -10.94 -10.04
CA ASN A 481 7.65 -10.16 -11.16
C ASN A 481 6.59 -9.81 -12.22
N GLN A 482 5.33 -10.22 -12.02
CA GLN A 482 4.17 -9.85 -12.84
C GLN A 482 3.38 -8.68 -12.24
N PHE A 483 3.84 -8.05 -11.15
CA PHE A 483 3.26 -6.83 -10.60
C PHE A 483 3.13 -5.72 -11.65
N HIS A 484 2.10 -4.88 -11.54
CA HIS A 484 1.71 -3.92 -12.57
C HIS A 484 2.71 -2.79 -12.85
N ASP A 485 3.71 -2.56 -11.99
CA ASP A 485 4.84 -1.67 -12.34
C ASP A 485 6.14 -2.38 -12.73
N ILE A 486 6.22 -3.69 -12.48
CA ILE A 486 7.41 -4.50 -12.82
C ILE A 486 7.32 -4.97 -14.27
N LEU A 487 6.31 -5.79 -14.61
CA LEU A 487 6.22 -6.42 -15.92
C LEU A 487 5.89 -5.43 -17.06
N PRO A 488 4.97 -4.47 -16.85
CA PRO A 488 4.68 -3.42 -17.83
C PRO A 488 5.89 -2.53 -18.10
N GLY A 489 6.88 -2.50 -17.22
CA GLY A 489 8.14 -1.83 -17.47
C GLY A 489 8.12 -0.33 -17.14
N SER A 490 7.60 0.04 -15.97
CA SER A 490 7.46 1.41 -15.43
C SER A 490 8.26 1.69 -14.14
N SER A 491 9.10 0.75 -13.67
CA SER A 491 9.99 0.89 -12.50
C SER A 491 11.39 1.45 -12.79
N ILE A 492 12.17 1.72 -11.73
CA ILE A 492 13.60 2.10 -11.78
C ILE A 492 14.52 0.96 -12.24
N ASP A 493 15.75 1.30 -12.64
CA ASP A 493 16.74 0.35 -13.15
C ASP A 493 17.14 -0.77 -12.16
N TRP A 494 17.17 -0.49 -10.85
CA TRP A 494 17.42 -1.51 -9.83
C TRP A 494 16.35 -2.61 -9.87
N VAL A 495 15.07 -2.25 -10.00
CA VAL A 495 13.98 -3.24 -10.06
C VAL A 495 14.20 -4.20 -11.23
N TYR A 496 14.67 -3.72 -12.39
CA TYR A 496 14.96 -4.62 -13.52
C TYR A 496 16.24 -5.42 -13.38
N GLU A 497 17.25 -4.94 -12.64
CA GLU A 497 18.41 -5.77 -12.28
C GLU A 497 17.94 -7.02 -11.53
N GLU A 498 17.07 -6.84 -10.53
CA GLU A 498 16.51 -7.94 -9.73
C GLU A 498 15.54 -8.81 -10.54
N THR A 499 14.60 -8.18 -11.25
CA THR A 499 13.57 -8.88 -12.05
C THR A 499 14.20 -9.76 -13.13
N ASN A 500 15.19 -9.24 -13.87
CA ASN A 500 15.84 -10.01 -14.93
C ASN A 500 16.63 -11.19 -14.36
N ARG A 501 17.26 -11.03 -13.19
CA ARG A 501 17.93 -12.13 -12.49
C ARG A 501 16.92 -13.19 -12.07
N ASP A 502 15.85 -12.79 -11.40
CA ASP A 502 14.83 -13.69 -10.86
C ASP A 502 14.11 -14.47 -11.97
N LEU A 503 13.69 -13.81 -13.04
CA LEU A 503 13.05 -14.47 -14.19
C LEU A 503 14.03 -15.38 -14.95
N SER A 504 15.32 -15.05 -15.01
CA SER A 504 16.34 -15.93 -15.61
C SER A 504 16.66 -17.15 -14.74
N GLU A 505 16.39 -17.10 -13.44
CA GLU A 505 16.54 -18.25 -12.55
C GLU A 505 15.36 -19.22 -12.67
N VAL A 506 14.15 -18.69 -12.93
CA VAL A 506 12.94 -19.50 -13.14
C VAL A 506 12.94 -20.18 -14.52
N ALA A 507 13.37 -19.46 -15.56
CA ALA A 507 13.44 -19.95 -16.94
C ALA A 507 14.62 -20.88 -17.16
#